data_AF-T1B0G6-F1
#
_entry.id   AF-T1B0G6-F1
#
_cell.length_a   1.000
_cell.length_b   1.000
_cell.length_c   1.000
_cell.angle_alpha   90.00
_cell.angle_beta   90.00
_cell.angle_gamma   90.00
#
_symmetry.space_group_name_H-M   'P 1'
#
loop_
_entity.id
_entity.type
_entity.pdbx_description
1 polymer ?
#
loop_
_entity_poly.entity_id
_entity_poly.type
_entity_poly.pdbx_seq_one_letter_code
_entity_poly.pdbx_strand_id
1 'polypeptide(L)' 'MSDFVDHYNNDHQHSGIKFVTPQQAHSGEHIELLNRRRELYEGARKSKPGLLDLGQMQRLGSSIRGTYY' A
#
# COMPACT_ATOMS: atom_id res chain seq x y z
N MET A 1 -6.65 -28.27 4.30
CA MET A 1 -6.24 -27.59 3.04
C MET A 1 -6.89 -26.20 2.91
N SER A 2 -7.45 -25.62 3.97
CA SER A 2 -8.02 -24.26 4.01
C SER A 2 -7.11 -23.27 4.74
N ASP A 3 -6.26 -23.76 5.65
CA ASP A 3 -5.46 -22.94 6.56
C ASP A 3 -4.57 -21.90 5.85
N PHE A 4 -4.00 -22.26 4.69
CA PHE A 4 -3.22 -21.31 3.90
C PHE A 4 -4.07 -20.17 3.34
N VAL A 5 -5.26 -20.50 2.82
CA VAL A 5 -6.17 -19.52 2.18
C VAL A 5 -6.72 -18.57 3.25
N ASP A 6 -7.11 -19.12 4.39
CA ASP A 6 -7.62 -18.33 5.51
C ASP A 6 -6.54 -17.39 6.04
N HIS A 7 -5.30 -17.89 6.20
CA HIS A 7 -4.16 -17.08 6.62
C HIS A 7 -3.81 -15.97 5.61
N TYR A 8 -3.80 -16.29 4.30
CA TYR A 8 -3.53 -15.32 3.25
C TYR A 8 -4.56 -14.18 3.23
N ASN A 9 -5.83 -14.50 3.43
CA ASN A 9 -6.93 -13.56 3.33
C ASN A 9 -7.18 -12.74 4.60
N ASN A 10 -6.92 -13.31 5.78
CA ASN A 10 -7.33 -12.72 7.06
C ASN A 10 -6.16 -12.26 7.93
N ASP A 11 -4.98 -12.87 7.81
CA ASP A 11 -3.84 -12.59 8.70
C ASP A 11 -2.68 -11.92 7.97
N HIS A 12 -2.34 -12.39 6.76
CA HIS A 12 -1.20 -11.89 6.01
C HIS A 12 -1.48 -10.51 5.42
N GLN A 13 -0.67 -9.53 5.82
CA GLN A 13 -0.71 -8.19 5.26
C GLN A 13 0.14 -8.11 4.01
N HIS A 14 -0.47 -7.75 2.88
CA HIS A 14 0.21 -7.76 1.59
C HIS A 14 0.76 -6.38 1.25
N SER A 15 2.04 -6.32 0.86
CA SER A 15 2.69 -5.09 0.44
C SER A 15 2.01 -4.44 -0.78
N GLY A 16 1.46 -5.26 -1.68
CA GLY A 16 0.71 -4.80 -2.88
C GLY A 16 -0.56 -4.00 -2.56
N ILE A 17 -1.15 -4.20 -1.37
CA ILE A 17 -2.31 -3.43 -0.87
C ILE A 17 -1.94 -2.60 0.36
N LYS A 18 -0.70 -2.09 0.41
CA LYS A 18 -0.21 -1.17 1.46
C LYS A 18 -0.26 -1.80 2.87
N PHE A 19 0.10 -3.08 2.99
CA PHE A 19 0.16 -3.82 4.25
C PHE A 19 -1.19 -3.84 4.98
N VAL A 20 -2.22 -4.28 4.25
CA VAL A 20 -3.54 -4.65 4.79
C VAL A 20 -3.88 -6.04 4.27
N THR A 21 -4.87 -6.68 4.89
CA THR A 21 -5.31 -8.01 4.44
C THR A 21 -6.30 -7.86 3.28
N PRO A 22 -6.44 -8.86 2.39
CA PRO A 22 -7.42 -8.83 1.31
C PRO A 22 -8.85 -8.65 1.84
N GLN A 23 -9.16 -9.28 2.98
CA GLN A 23 -10.45 -9.12 3.64
C GLN A 23 -10.70 -7.69 4.16
N GLN A 24 -9.68 -7.02 4.72
CA GLN A 24 -9.76 -5.61 5.12
C GLN A 24 -9.89 -4.66 3.93
N ALA A 25 -9.30 -5.03 2.79
CA ALA A 25 -9.45 -4.30 1.53
C ALA A 25 -10.90 -4.37 1.04
N HIS A 26 -11.47 -5.59 0.98
CA HIS A 26 -12.83 -5.82 0.49
C HIS A 26 -13.92 -5.24 1.41
N SER A 27 -13.75 -5.32 2.73
CA SER A 27 -14.69 -4.74 3.70
C SER A 27 -14.62 -3.21 3.78
N GLY A 28 -13.58 -2.59 3.22
CA GLY A 28 -13.36 -1.14 3.29
C GLY A 28 -12.78 -0.65 4.62
N GLU A 29 -12.55 -1.52 5.61
CA GLU A 29 -11.96 -1.16 6.91
C GLU A 29 -10.57 -0.52 6.79
N HIS A 30 -9.83 -0.89 5.75
CA HIS A 30 -8.51 -0.33 5.48
C HIS A 30 -8.51 1.18 5.17
N ILE A 31 -9.65 1.76 4.75
CA ILE A 31 -9.72 3.17 4.31
C ILE A 31 -9.32 4.11 5.43
N GLU A 32 -9.91 3.96 6.61
CA GLU A 32 -9.62 4.79 7.78
C GLU A 32 -8.17 4.63 8.25
N LEU A 33 -7.66 3.39 8.24
CA LEU A 33 -6.28 3.10 8.58
C LEU A 33 -5.28 3.80 7.63
N LEU A 34 -5.55 3.75 6.32
CA LEU A 34 -4.71 4.40 5.33
C LEU A 34 -4.81 5.92 5.39
N ASN A 35 -5.97 6.47 5.73
CA ASN A 35 -6.16 7.91 5.95
C ASN A 35 -5.26 8.40 7.09
N ARG A 36 -5.30 7.73 8.24
CA ARG A 36 -4.44 8.04 9.39
C ARG A 36 -2.95 7.94 9.06
N ARG A 37 -2.54 6.87 8.34
CA ARG A 37 -1.14 6.71 7.90
C ARG A 37 -0.69 7.88 7.01
N ARG A 38 -1.55 8.30 6.09
CA ARG A 38 -1.29 9.43 5.20
C ARG A 38 -1.10 10.74 5.98
N GLU A 39 -1.97 11.04 6.94
CA GLU A 39 -1.82 12.23 7.79
C GLU A 39 -0.49 12.24 8.55
N LEU A 40 -0.09 11.09 9.11
CA LEU A 40 1.20 10.95 9.79
C LEU A 40 2.37 11.19 8.83
N TYR A 41 2.33 10.64 7.61
CA TYR A 41 3.37 10.86 6.61
C TYR A 41 3.41 12.29 6.10
N GLU A 42 2.27 12.94 5.93
CA GLU A 42 2.19 14.36 5.56
C GLU A 42 2.76 15.25 6.68
N GLY A 43 2.46 14.94 7.94
CA GLY A 43 3.06 15.62 9.11
C GLY A 43 4.57 15.44 9.18
N ALA A 44 5.06 14.22 8.96
CA ALA A 44 6.49 13.91 8.91
C ALA A 44 7.20 14.62 7.74
N ARG A 45 6.55 14.70 6.57
CA ARG A 45 7.08 15.41 5.40
C ARG A 45 7.22 16.92 5.67
N LYS A 46 6.26 17.52 6.36
CA LYS A 46 6.32 18.93 6.76
C LYS A 46 7.40 19.22 7.81
N SER A 47 7.64 18.29 8.74
CA SER A 47 8.60 18.51 9.83
C SER A 47 10.05 18.26 9.41
N LYS A 48 10.30 17.41 8.42
CA LYS A 48 11.64 17.14 7.88
C LYS A 48 11.59 17.01 6.35
N PRO A 49 11.75 18.12 5.59
CA PRO A 49 11.62 18.12 4.14
C PRO A 49 12.64 17.24 3.39
N GLY A 50 13.67 16.69 4.05
CA GLY A 50 14.72 15.88 3.42
C GLY A 50 14.69 14.37 3.66
N LEU A 51 13.81 13.83 4.53
CA LEU A 51 13.83 12.39 4.85
C LEU A 51 12.87 11.53 4.02
N LEU A 52 11.80 12.11 3.46
CA LEU A 52 10.75 11.39 2.74
C LEU A 52 10.43 11.97 1.36
N ASP A 53 11.30 12.81 0.78
CA ASP A 53 11.12 13.33 -0.58
C ASP A 53 11.41 12.26 -1.66
N LEU A 54 10.71 11.13 -1.57
CA LEU A 54 10.50 10.18 -2.68
C LEU A 54 9.30 10.62 -3.54
N GLY A 55 9.05 11.94 -3.62
CA GLY A 55 8.04 12.55 -4.48
C GLY A 55 8.39 12.51 -5.97
N GLN A 56 9.46 11.83 -6.37
CA GLN A 56 9.95 11.75 -7.75
C GLN A 56 9.53 10.46 -8.50
N MET A 57 8.73 9.56 -7.91
CA MET A 57 8.28 8.32 -8.59
C MET A 57 6.88 8.40 -9.23
N GLN A 58 6.48 9.58 -9.68
CA GLN A 58 5.37 9.74 -10.63
C GLN A 58 5.74 10.78 -11.69
N ARG A 59 6.63 10.41 -12.62
CA ARG A 59 6.66 10.92 -14.00
C ARG A 59 7.72 10.21 -14.83
N LEU A 60 7.39 9.05 -15.38
CA LEU A 60 7.83 8.64 -16.71
C LEU A 60 6.66 7.90 -17.35
N GLY A 61 5.99 8.61 -18.26
CA GLY A 61 5.00 8.01 -19.13
C GLY A 61 5.64 7.10 -20.16
N SER A 62 4.81 6.22 -20.69
CA SER A 62 4.92 5.54 -21.98
C SER A 62 6.07 4.55 -22.21
N SER A 63 5.64 3.38 -22.66
CA SER A 63 6.40 2.37 -23.41
C SER A 63 7.24 1.38 -22.61
N ILE A 64 6.60 0.32 -22.13
CA ILE A 64 7.20 -1.02 -22.22
C ILE A 64 6.10 -2.07 -22.41
N ARG A 65 6.01 -2.58 -23.64
CA ARG A 65 5.38 -3.88 -23.94
C ARG A 65 6.19 -4.95 -23.20
N GLY A 66 5.52 -5.79 -22.44
CA GLY A 66 6.14 -6.92 -21.78
C GLY A 66 5.07 -7.85 -21.26
N THR A 67 4.57 -8.71 -22.15
CA THR A 67 3.78 -9.89 -21.78
C THR A 67 4.61 -10.75 -20.84
N TYR A 68 4.09 -11.04 -19.64
CA TYR A 68 4.60 -12.12 -18.79
C TYR A 68 3.61 -13.27 -18.84
N TYR A 69 4.11 -14.43 -19.30
CA TYR A 69 3.60 -15.74 -18.90
C TYR A 69 4.00 -16.00 -17.45
#